data_AF-A0A5E4TD31-F1
#
_entry.id   AF-A0A5E4TD31-F1
#
_cell.length_a   1.000
_cell.length_b   1.000
_cell.length_c   1.000
_cell.angle_alpha   90.00
_cell.angle_beta   90.00
_cell.angle_gamma   90.00
#
_symmetry.space_group_name_H-M   'P 1'
#
loop_
_entity.id
_entity.type
_entity.pdbx_description
1 polymer ?
#
loop_
_entity_poly.entity_id
_entity_poly.type
_entity_poly.pdbx_seq_one_letter_code
_entity_poly.pdbx_strand_id
1 'polypeptide(L)'
;MSLVRPPLVIADSGTVSVSRQRIARGLAGLALLAASGAALAHPGHPGHDAATSFAAGFMHPLSGADHLCAMIVVGLWSSLTARRVWLAPLAFVAMLAAGGLLGMSHALALPGVEPMIAVSLLVLGLLLATRARLPGWAGAAIVGAFAIFHGFAHGVELPAQASAMHYLAGFVLATGVLHGVGIAAGGALRRRSAWLPRVLGAGVLAYGATLLAAVA
;
A
#
# COMPACT_ATOMS: atom_id res chain seq x y z
N MET A 1 44.38 55.55 30.14
CA MET A 1 43.98 54.94 28.85
C MET A 1 44.44 53.49 28.85
N SER A 2 43.54 52.55 29.17
CA SER A 2 43.52 51.14 28.74
C SER A 2 42.58 50.36 29.67
N LEU A 3 41.37 50.10 29.17
CA LEU A 3 40.35 49.28 29.83
C LEU A 3 40.63 47.82 29.50
N VAL A 4 41.03 47.01 30.49
CA VAL A 4 41.12 45.55 30.32
C VAL A 4 39.82 44.94 30.82
N ARG A 5 38.95 44.51 29.89
CA ARG A 5 37.76 43.71 30.18
C ARG A 5 38.15 42.23 30.33
N PRO A 6 37.56 41.48 31.27
CA PRO A 6 37.77 40.02 31.36
C PRO A 6 37.10 39.29 30.17
N PRO A 7 37.59 38.08 29.80
CA PRO A 7 37.04 37.34 28.68
C PRO A 7 35.67 36.72 29.01
N LEU A 8 34.81 36.70 28.00
CA LEU A 8 33.49 36.10 27.99
C LEU A 8 33.63 34.56 28.10
N VAL A 9 33.08 33.95 29.17
CA VAL A 9 32.92 32.50 29.23
C VAL A 9 31.69 32.12 28.41
N ILE A 10 31.91 31.57 27.22
CA ILE A 10 30.85 30.96 26.40
C ILE A 10 30.61 29.55 26.95
N ALA A 11 29.43 29.32 27.53
CA ALA A 11 28.99 27.99 27.91
C ALA A 11 28.75 27.14 26.65
N ASP A 12 29.52 26.06 26.49
CA ASP A 12 29.29 25.07 25.43
C ASP A 12 28.03 24.26 25.76
N SER A 13 27.00 24.38 24.92
CA SER A 13 25.72 23.69 25.08
C SER A 13 25.80 22.30 24.46
N GLY A 14 26.51 21.40 25.13
CA GLY A 14 26.76 20.01 24.71
C GLY A 14 25.54 19.08 24.73
N THR A 15 24.31 19.54 24.52
CA THR A 15 23.09 18.73 24.73
C THR A 15 22.40 18.24 23.45
N VAL A 16 22.89 18.57 22.24
CA VAL A 16 22.15 18.27 20.99
C VAL A 16 22.59 16.96 20.29
N SER A 17 23.73 16.34 20.64
CA SER A 17 24.24 15.19 19.85
C SER A 17 23.64 13.82 20.23
N VAL A 18 23.18 13.64 21.47
CA VAL A 18 22.76 12.32 21.99
C VAL A 18 21.42 11.85 21.42
N SER A 19 20.51 12.78 21.08
CA SER A 19 19.18 12.47 20.53
C SER A 19 19.24 11.95 19.09
N ARG A 20 20.04 12.60 18.22
CA ARG A 20 20.21 12.17 16.82
C ARG A 20 20.82 10.78 16.69
N GLN A 21 21.77 10.42 17.56
CA GLN A 21 22.43 9.12 17.52
C GLN A 21 21.50 7.96 17.94
N ARG A 22 20.56 8.20 18.88
CA ARG A 22 19.55 7.21 19.29
C ARG A 22 18.53 6.95 18.19
N ILE A 23 18.10 8.01 17.50
CA ILE A 23 17.18 7.90 16.36
C ILE A 23 17.87 7.20 15.17
N ALA A 24 19.12 7.55 14.86
CA ALA A 24 19.88 6.89 13.80
C ALA A 24 20.13 5.39 14.07
N ARG A 25 20.42 5.02 15.32
CA ARG A 25 20.56 3.60 15.72
C ARG A 25 19.24 2.85 15.71
N GLY A 26 18.13 3.50 16.09
CA GLY A 26 16.79 2.93 15.97
C GLY A 26 16.39 2.67 14.51
N LEU A 27 16.68 3.62 13.62
CA LEU A 27 16.44 3.48 12.18
C LEU A 27 17.36 2.42 11.54
N ALA A 28 18.63 2.35 11.94
CA ALA A 28 19.54 1.30 11.47
C ALA A 28 19.12 -0.10 11.96
N GLY A 29 18.63 -0.21 13.20
CA GLY A 29 18.05 -1.46 13.73
C GLY A 29 16.79 -1.88 12.98
N LEU A 30 15.91 -0.92 12.66
CA LEU A 30 14.72 -1.20 11.84
C LEU A 30 15.09 -1.61 10.42
N ALA A 31 16.12 -0.98 9.83
CA ALA A 31 16.62 -1.32 8.50
C ALA A 31 17.27 -2.72 8.46
N LEU A 32 18.00 -3.10 9.51
CA LEU A 32 18.59 -4.44 9.65
C LEU A 32 17.52 -5.53 9.89
N LEU A 33 16.45 -5.22 10.62
CA LEU A 33 15.31 -6.11 10.78
C LEU A 33 14.46 -6.21 9.50
N ALA A 34 14.37 -5.14 8.72
CA ALA A 34 13.76 -5.17 7.39
C ALA A 34 14.62 -5.93 6.37
N ALA A 35 15.94 -5.95 6.57
CA ALA A 35 16.89 -6.70 5.74
C ALA A 35 17.10 -8.16 6.18
N SER A 36 16.58 -8.56 7.35
CA SER A 36 16.64 -9.96 7.79
C SER A 36 15.60 -10.78 7.01
N GLY A 37 15.98 -11.27 5.83
CA GLY A 37 15.24 -12.32 5.15
C GLY A 37 15.17 -13.54 6.08
N ALA A 38 13.96 -13.94 6.46
CA ALA A 38 13.74 -15.11 7.29
C ALA A 38 14.40 -16.33 6.62
N ALA A 39 15.39 -16.93 7.29
CA ALA A 39 15.96 -18.21 6.87
C ALA A 39 14.90 -19.30 7.08
N LEU A 40 14.18 -19.64 6.01
CA LEU A 40 13.21 -20.74 5.98
C LEU A 40 13.96 -22.06 5.85
N ALA A 41 14.11 -22.77 6.96
CA ALA A 41 14.47 -24.19 6.96
C ALA A 41 13.41 -24.96 6.15
N HIS A 42 13.79 -25.58 5.03
CA HIS A 42 12.90 -26.36 4.16
C HIS A 42 12.48 -27.68 4.82
N PRO A 43 11.19 -27.89 5.14
CA PRO A 43 10.66 -29.21 5.46
C PRO A 43 9.72 -29.65 4.32
N GLY A 44 10.24 -30.47 3.40
CA GLY A 44 9.45 -31.46 2.65
C GLY A 44 8.52 -30.98 1.53
N HIS A 45 8.81 -31.48 0.32
CA HIS A 45 8.06 -31.44 -0.94
C HIS A 45 8.14 -30.16 -1.81
N PRO A 46 8.69 -30.27 -3.05
CA PRO A 46 8.56 -29.21 -4.03
C PRO A 46 7.10 -29.17 -4.51
N GLY A 47 6.41 -28.06 -4.20
CA GLY A 47 5.23 -27.63 -4.95
C GLY A 47 3.94 -27.34 -4.19
N HIS A 48 3.85 -27.49 -2.86
CA HIS A 48 2.56 -27.28 -2.16
C HIS A 48 2.68 -26.88 -0.68
N ASP A 49 3.83 -26.42 -0.18
CA ASP A 49 3.88 -26.05 1.22
C ASP A 49 3.02 -24.79 1.44
N ALA A 50 2.03 -24.95 2.32
CA ALA A 50 1.02 -23.93 2.63
C ALA A 50 1.67 -22.62 3.09
N ALA A 51 2.79 -22.73 3.83
CA ALA A 51 3.49 -21.61 4.41
C ALA A 51 4.19 -20.73 3.35
N THR A 52 4.98 -21.30 2.42
CA THR A 52 5.59 -20.46 1.37
C THR A 52 4.55 -19.93 0.40
N SER A 53 3.51 -20.70 0.06
CA SER A 53 2.44 -20.24 -0.84
C SER A 53 1.70 -19.04 -0.24
N PHE A 54 1.38 -19.12 1.05
CA PHE A 54 0.79 -18.00 1.80
C PHE A 54 1.72 -16.80 1.89
N ALA A 55 3.00 -17.02 2.22
CA ALA A 55 3.99 -15.95 2.30
C ALA A 55 4.20 -15.26 0.94
N ALA A 56 4.23 -16.02 -0.15
CA ALA A 56 4.29 -15.49 -1.51
C ALA A 56 3.08 -14.61 -1.81
N GLY A 57 1.87 -15.11 -1.55
CA GLY A 57 0.65 -14.32 -1.73
C GLY A 57 0.60 -13.06 -0.86
N PHE A 58 1.10 -13.14 0.37
CA PHE A 58 1.17 -12.00 1.28
C PHE A 58 2.17 -10.94 0.81
N MET A 59 3.33 -11.34 0.27
CA MET A 59 4.36 -10.41 -0.20
C MET A 59 4.04 -9.80 -1.55
N HIS A 60 3.26 -10.48 -2.38
CA HIS A 60 2.98 -10.07 -3.75
C HIS A 60 2.40 -8.64 -3.91
N PRO A 61 1.38 -8.18 -3.14
CA PRO A 61 0.88 -6.81 -3.27
C PRO A 61 1.87 -5.74 -2.79
N LEU A 62 2.92 -6.13 -2.07
CA LEU A 62 3.93 -5.22 -1.56
C LEU A 62 5.04 -4.98 -2.58
N SER A 63 5.21 -5.87 -3.58
CA SER A 63 6.22 -5.72 -4.63
C SER A 63 5.79 -4.76 -5.75
N GLY A 64 4.48 -4.63 -6.02
CA GLY A 64 3.95 -3.73 -7.05
C GLY A 64 3.64 -2.33 -6.49
N ALA A 65 4.27 -1.29 -7.04
CA ALA A 65 4.03 0.09 -6.59
C ALA A 65 2.60 0.57 -6.91
N ASP A 66 2.06 0.13 -8.04
CA ASP A 66 0.66 0.32 -8.44
C ASP A 66 -0.33 -0.29 -7.45
N HIS A 67 -0.16 -1.57 -7.13
CA HIS A 67 -1.03 -2.28 -6.18
C HIS A 67 -0.92 -1.66 -4.78
N LEU A 68 0.30 -1.46 -4.30
CA LEU A 68 0.55 -0.82 -3.00
C LEU A 68 -0.13 0.56 -2.90
N CYS A 69 0.03 1.41 -3.92
CA CYS A 69 -0.64 2.69 -3.99
C CYS A 69 -2.16 2.54 -3.98
N ALA A 70 -2.73 1.66 -4.81
CA ALA A 70 -4.18 1.43 -4.87
C ALA A 70 -4.72 0.99 -3.49
N MET A 71 -4.11 0.00 -2.86
CA MET A 71 -4.60 -0.54 -1.58
C MET A 71 -4.55 0.49 -0.46
N ILE A 72 -3.45 1.23 -0.34
CA ILE A 72 -3.32 2.26 0.71
C ILE A 72 -4.30 3.41 0.45
N VAL A 73 -4.42 3.85 -0.82
CA VAL A 73 -5.29 4.97 -1.19
C VAL A 73 -6.76 4.65 -0.93
N VAL A 74 -7.23 3.44 -1.21
CA VAL A 74 -8.61 3.03 -0.91
C VAL A 74 -8.94 3.20 0.58
N GLY A 75 -8.06 2.71 1.47
CA GLY A 75 -8.24 2.87 2.92
C GLY A 75 -8.16 4.33 3.37
N LEU A 76 -7.18 5.07 2.85
CA LEU A 76 -6.95 6.48 3.15
C LEU A 76 -8.13 7.35 2.72
N TRP A 77 -8.60 7.20 1.49
CA TRP A 77 -9.75 7.91 0.96
C TRP A 77 -11.02 7.58 1.76
N SER A 78 -11.28 6.30 2.02
CA SER A 78 -12.49 5.90 2.75
C SER A 78 -12.55 6.49 4.17
N SER A 79 -11.42 6.51 4.88
CA SER A 79 -11.31 7.11 6.22
C SER A 79 -11.51 8.64 6.24
N LEU A 80 -11.23 9.31 5.12
CA LEU A 80 -11.36 10.76 5.00
C LEU A 80 -12.74 11.22 4.52
N THR A 81 -13.47 10.40 3.76
CA THR A 81 -14.66 10.84 3.02
C THR A 81 -15.93 10.06 3.35
N ALA A 82 -15.83 8.80 3.78
CA ALA A 82 -16.98 7.92 3.96
C ALA A 82 -17.48 7.88 5.41
N ARG A 83 -18.81 7.82 5.59
CA ARG A 83 -19.43 7.53 6.90
C ARG A 83 -19.22 6.07 7.31
N ARG A 84 -19.27 5.14 6.34
CA ARG A 84 -18.99 3.71 6.53
C ARG A 84 -17.61 3.40 5.96
N VAL A 85 -16.58 3.64 6.78
CA VAL A 85 -15.15 3.53 6.39
C VAL A 85 -14.77 2.15 5.84
N TRP A 86 -15.48 1.09 6.25
CA TRP A 86 -15.17 -0.28 5.83
C TRP A 86 -15.84 -0.71 4.52
N LEU A 87 -16.82 0.03 4.02
CA LEU A 87 -17.63 -0.44 2.89
C LEU A 87 -16.82 -0.58 1.60
N ALA A 88 -16.04 0.45 1.24
CA ALA A 88 -15.21 0.40 0.03
C ALA A 88 -14.03 -0.58 0.17
N PRO A 89 -13.27 -0.62 1.29
CA PRO A 89 -12.25 -1.65 1.51
C PRO A 89 -12.76 -3.09 1.44
N LEU A 90 -13.92 -3.39 2.04
CA LEU A 90 -14.49 -4.74 1.98
C LEU A 90 -14.96 -5.10 0.58
N ALA A 91 -15.59 -4.16 -0.13
CA ALA A 91 -15.96 -4.36 -1.53
C ALA A 91 -14.72 -4.60 -2.41
N PHE A 92 -13.64 -3.85 -2.17
CA PHE A 92 -12.37 -4.06 -2.85
C PHE A 92 -11.86 -5.48 -2.63
N VAL A 93 -11.71 -5.91 -1.37
CA VAL A 93 -11.20 -7.25 -1.02
C VAL A 93 -12.06 -8.36 -1.61
N ALA A 94 -13.39 -8.23 -1.55
CA ALA A 94 -14.29 -9.23 -2.10
C ALA A 94 -14.16 -9.35 -3.64
N MET A 95 -14.15 -8.23 -4.34
CA MET A 95 -14.04 -8.22 -5.80
C MET A 95 -12.63 -8.55 -6.29
N LEU A 96 -11.60 -8.20 -5.53
CA LEU A 96 -10.23 -8.63 -5.72
C LEU A 96 -10.12 -10.15 -5.63
N ALA A 97 -10.69 -10.76 -4.60
CA ALA A 97 -10.68 -12.21 -4.45
C ALA A 97 -11.42 -12.90 -5.62
N ALA A 98 -12.56 -12.35 -6.04
CA ALA A 98 -13.29 -12.83 -7.21
C ALA A 98 -12.45 -12.72 -8.50
N GLY A 99 -11.82 -11.57 -8.75
CA GLY A 99 -10.90 -11.38 -9.87
C GLY A 99 -9.72 -12.34 -9.83
N GLY A 100 -9.12 -12.55 -8.66
CA GLY A 100 -8.03 -13.50 -8.45
C GLY A 100 -8.40 -14.93 -8.77
N LEU A 101 -9.57 -15.39 -8.30
CA LEU A 101 -10.08 -16.71 -8.65
C LEU A 101 -10.33 -16.85 -10.16
N LEU A 102 -10.85 -15.80 -10.81
CA LEU A 102 -11.03 -15.78 -12.27
C LEU A 102 -9.68 -15.87 -12.99
N GLY A 103 -8.68 -15.11 -12.58
CA GLY A 103 -7.32 -15.16 -13.14
C GLY A 103 -6.67 -16.53 -12.98
N MET A 104 -6.75 -17.12 -11.78
CA MET A 104 -6.21 -18.46 -11.49
C MET A 104 -6.88 -19.56 -12.31
N SER A 105 -8.16 -19.38 -12.69
CA SER A 105 -8.87 -20.36 -13.51
C SER A 105 -8.31 -20.50 -14.93
N HIS A 106 -7.61 -19.47 -15.44
CA HIS A 106 -7.14 -19.36 -16.83
C HIS A 106 -8.24 -19.58 -17.89
N ALA A 107 -9.52 -19.62 -17.49
CA ALA A 107 -10.64 -19.94 -18.36
C ALA A 107 -11.05 -18.76 -19.25
N LEU A 108 -10.75 -17.54 -18.81
CA LEU A 108 -11.06 -16.30 -19.51
C LEU A 108 -9.80 -15.47 -19.64
N ALA A 109 -9.57 -14.90 -20.83
CA ALA A 109 -8.61 -13.84 -21.03
C ALA A 109 -9.34 -12.50 -20.94
N LEU A 110 -9.03 -11.71 -19.91
CA LEU A 110 -9.67 -10.43 -19.69
C LEU A 110 -8.83 -9.34 -20.39
N PRO A 111 -9.34 -8.71 -21.48
CA PRO A 111 -8.56 -7.72 -22.21
C PRO A 111 -8.43 -6.43 -21.40
N GLY A 112 -7.34 -5.70 -21.62
CA GLY A 112 -7.16 -4.37 -21.04
C GLY A 112 -6.89 -4.32 -19.54
N VAL A 113 -6.37 -5.41 -18.94
CA VAL A 113 -6.04 -5.46 -17.50
C VAL A 113 -5.05 -4.36 -17.11
N GLU A 114 -3.94 -4.22 -17.85
CA GLU A 114 -2.91 -3.20 -17.59
C GLU A 114 -3.46 -1.76 -17.71
N PRO A 115 -4.16 -1.35 -18.79
CA PRO A 115 -4.82 -0.04 -18.84
C PRO A 115 -5.81 0.18 -17.70
N MET A 116 -6.58 -0.83 -17.30
CA MET A 116 -7.56 -0.71 -16.21
C MET A 116 -6.91 -0.55 -14.83
N ILE A 117 -5.76 -1.18 -14.61
CA ILE A 117 -4.93 -0.93 -13.42
C ILE A 117 -4.42 0.51 -13.42
N ALA A 118 -3.92 1.01 -14.55
CA ALA A 118 -3.46 2.41 -14.66
C ALA A 118 -4.60 3.43 -14.43
N VAL A 119 -5.77 3.21 -15.05
CA VAL A 119 -6.97 4.03 -14.86
C VAL A 119 -7.44 3.99 -13.40
N SER A 120 -7.31 2.84 -12.72
CA SER A 120 -7.65 2.76 -11.29
C SER A 120 -6.84 3.75 -10.45
N LEU A 121 -5.54 3.91 -10.72
CA LEU A 121 -4.68 4.85 -10.01
C LEU A 121 -5.03 6.30 -10.32
N LEU A 122 -5.35 6.60 -11.58
CA LEU A 122 -5.87 7.92 -11.97
C LEU A 122 -7.13 8.27 -11.17
N VAL A 123 -8.12 7.36 -11.15
CA VAL A 123 -9.40 7.58 -10.45
C VAL A 123 -9.20 7.65 -8.95
N LEU A 124 -8.51 6.69 -8.33
CA LEU A 124 -8.26 6.66 -6.89
C LEU A 124 -7.43 7.87 -6.43
N GLY A 125 -6.40 8.24 -7.20
CA GLY A 125 -5.59 9.43 -6.99
C GLY A 125 -6.45 10.70 -7.04
N LEU A 126 -7.34 10.82 -8.04
CA LEU A 126 -8.27 11.95 -8.16
C LEU A 126 -9.26 12.01 -6.99
N LEU A 127 -9.85 10.87 -6.60
CA LEU A 127 -10.78 10.78 -5.47
C LEU A 127 -10.10 11.23 -4.17
N LEU A 128 -8.86 10.83 -3.95
CA LEU A 128 -8.07 11.24 -2.78
C LEU A 128 -7.63 12.72 -2.87
N ALA A 129 -7.16 13.17 -4.03
CA ALA A 129 -6.70 14.54 -4.28
C ALA A 129 -7.80 15.57 -4.05
N THR A 130 -9.00 15.26 -4.53
CA THR A 130 -10.19 16.11 -4.37
C THR A 130 -10.93 15.87 -3.06
N ARG A 131 -10.66 14.74 -2.39
CA ARG A 131 -11.45 14.22 -1.27
C ARG A 131 -12.94 14.11 -1.62
N ALA A 132 -13.22 13.66 -2.83
CA ALA A 132 -14.57 13.49 -3.33
C ALA A 132 -15.41 12.65 -2.35
N ARG A 133 -16.57 13.19 -1.97
CA ARG A 133 -17.55 12.51 -1.11
C ARG A 133 -18.61 11.88 -1.98
N LEU A 134 -18.58 10.56 -2.07
CA LEU A 134 -19.57 9.79 -2.83
C LEU A 134 -20.55 9.10 -1.87
N PRO A 135 -21.78 8.79 -2.32
CA PRO A 135 -22.61 7.80 -1.65
C PRO A 135 -21.82 6.50 -1.46
N GLY A 136 -21.96 5.87 -0.29
CA GLY A 136 -21.12 4.71 0.07
C GLY A 136 -21.16 3.57 -0.95
N TRP A 137 -22.33 3.31 -1.55
CA TRP A 137 -22.49 2.30 -2.59
C TRP A 137 -21.74 2.64 -3.88
N ALA A 138 -21.72 3.92 -4.29
CA ALA A 138 -21.04 4.36 -5.51
C ALA A 138 -19.53 4.25 -5.35
N GLY A 139 -19.01 4.66 -4.18
CA GLY A 139 -17.61 4.47 -3.82
C GLY A 139 -17.19 2.99 -3.84
N ALA A 140 -18.00 2.13 -3.23
CA ALA A 140 -17.76 0.69 -3.23
C ALA A 140 -17.82 0.07 -4.62
N ALA A 141 -18.75 0.50 -5.47
CA ALA A 141 -18.88 0.01 -6.85
C ALA A 141 -17.65 0.38 -7.70
N ILE A 142 -17.21 1.65 -7.66
CA ILE A 142 -16.03 2.11 -8.42
C ILE A 142 -14.79 1.34 -7.99
N VAL A 143 -14.54 1.31 -6.67
CA VAL A 143 -13.37 0.67 -6.09
C VAL A 143 -13.40 -0.84 -6.33
N GLY A 144 -14.55 -1.50 -6.16
CA GLY A 144 -14.74 -2.92 -6.42
C GLY A 144 -14.58 -3.30 -7.89
N ALA A 145 -15.04 -2.47 -8.82
CA ALA A 145 -14.87 -2.72 -10.26
C ALA A 145 -13.39 -2.77 -10.64
N PHE A 146 -12.58 -1.82 -10.17
CA PHE A 146 -11.13 -1.86 -10.41
C PHE A 146 -10.46 -3.04 -9.71
N ALA A 147 -10.93 -3.41 -8.51
CA ALA A 147 -10.37 -4.52 -7.75
C ALA A 147 -10.40 -5.85 -8.53
N ILE A 148 -11.39 -6.06 -9.42
CA ILE A 148 -11.43 -7.24 -10.29
C ILE A 148 -10.17 -7.35 -11.14
N PHE A 149 -9.71 -6.24 -11.73
CA PHE A 149 -8.55 -6.23 -12.62
C PHE A 149 -7.23 -6.44 -11.86
N HIS A 150 -7.09 -5.79 -10.71
CA HIS A 150 -5.98 -6.05 -9.79
C HIS A 150 -5.94 -7.53 -9.37
N GLY A 151 -7.09 -8.06 -8.94
CA GLY A 151 -7.22 -9.47 -8.57
C GLY A 151 -6.88 -10.40 -9.73
N PHE A 152 -7.43 -10.14 -10.92
CA PHE A 152 -7.22 -10.96 -12.11
C PHE A 152 -5.74 -11.02 -12.50
N ALA A 153 -5.02 -9.89 -12.54
CA ALA A 153 -3.59 -9.85 -12.81
C ALA A 153 -2.81 -10.76 -11.85
N HIS A 154 -3.05 -10.62 -10.54
CA HIS A 154 -2.41 -11.45 -9.53
C HIS A 154 -2.78 -12.94 -9.59
N GLY A 155 -4.00 -13.24 -10.05
CA GLY A 155 -4.47 -14.61 -10.23
C GLY A 155 -3.76 -15.32 -11.38
N VAL A 156 -3.52 -14.60 -12.48
CA VAL A 156 -2.77 -15.12 -13.65
C VAL A 156 -1.30 -15.32 -13.31
N GLU A 157 -0.72 -14.48 -12.45
CA GLU A 157 0.67 -14.57 -12.00
C GLU A 157 0.91 -15.59 -10.87
N LEU A 158 -0.07 -16.44 -10.55
CA LEU A 158 0.09 -17.48 -9.54
C LEU A 158 1.30 -18.37 -9.90
N PRO A 159 2.30 -18.53 -9.00
CA PRO A 159 3.42 -19.41 -9.26
C PRO A 159 2.95 -20.84 -9.51
N ALA A 160 3.47 -21.49 -10.55
CA ALA A 160 3.05 -22.84 -10.96
C ALA A 160 3.18 -23.91 -9.85
N GLN A 161 4.03 -23.65 -8.85
CA GLN A 161 4.31 -24.52 -7.71
C GLN A 161 3.66 -24.02 -6.40
N ALA A 162 2.78 -23.02 -6.46
CA ALA A 162 2.10 -22.49 -5.29
C ALA A 162 0.69 -23.08 -5.16
N SER A 163 0.27 -23.32 -3.92
CA SER A 163 -1.14 -23.61 -3.63
C SER A 163 -1.98 -22.35 -3.83
N ALA A 164 -2.86 -22.37 -4.83
CA ALA A 164 -3.75 -21.25 -5.18
C ALA A 164 -4.51 -20.68 -3.97
N MET A 165 -5.07 -21.55 -3.13
CA MET A 165 -5.90 -21.13 -2.01
C MET A 165 -5.09 -20.48 -0.88
N HIS A 166 -3.90 -21.00 -0.57
CA HIS A 166 -3.02 -20.41 0.43
C HIS A 166 -2.44 -19.08 -0.04
N TYR A 167 -2.05 -19.02 -1.32
CA TYR A 167 -1.64 -17.78 -1.97
C TYR A 167 -2.74 -16.72 -1.92
N LEU A 168 -3.97 -17.07 -2.31
CA LEU A 168 -5.11 -16.15 -2.26
C LEU A 168 -5.40 -15.68 -0.82
N ALA A 169 -5.30 -16.58 0.17
CA ALA A 169 -5.49 -16.22 1.57
C ALA A 169 -4.44 -15.20 2.06
N GLY A 170 -3.15 -15.42 1.73
CA GLY A 170 -2.08 -14.47 2.02
C GLY A 170 -2.30 -13.12 1.35
N PHE A 171 -2.70 -13.17 0.07
CA PHE A 171 -2.96 -11.99 -0.74
C PHE A 171 -4.14 -11.13 -0.22
N VAL A 172 -5.25 -11.78 0.11
CA VAL A 172 -6.43 -11.14 0.73
C VAL A 172 -6.07 -10.54 2.08
N LEU A 173 -5.29 -11.25 2.91
CA LEU A 173 -4.85 -10.72 4.20
C LEU A 173 -3.96 -9.49 4.04
N ALA A 174 -2.95 -9.56 3.16
CA ALA A 174 -2.07 -8.43 2.89
C ALA A 174 -2.84 -7.20 2.40
N THR A 175 -3.80 -7.39 1.49
CA THR A 175 -4.67 -6.32 1.01
C THR A 175 -5.50 -5.71 2.15
N GLY A 176 -6.08 -6.54 3.01
CA GLY A 176 -6.80 -6.08 4.21
C GLY A 176 -5.92 -5.26 5.15
N VAL A 177 -4.67 -5.69 5.37
CA VAL A 177 -3.68 -4.95 6.17
C VAL A 177 -3.36 -3.60 5.53
N LEU A 178 -3.10 -3.54 4.22
CA LEU A 178 -2.80 -2.30 3.50
C LEU A 178 -3.98 -1.31 3.54
N HIS A 179 -5.21 -1.79 3.38
CA HIS A 179 -6.39 -0.96 3.60
C HIS A 179 -6.46 -0.45 5.05
N GLY A 180 -6.18 -1.30 6.04
CA GLY A 180 -6.11 -0.91 7.44
C GLY A 180 -5.07 0.17 7.72
N VAL A 181 -3.88 0.06 7.12
CA VAL A 181 -2.82 1.08 7.18
C VAL A 181 -3.32 2.39 6.58
N GLY A 182 -3.94 2.35 5.40
CA GLY A 182 -4.57 3.51 4.77
C GLY A 182 -5.62 4.17 5.67
N ILE A 183 -6.51 3.38 6.27
CA ILE A 183 -7.56 3.87 7.18
C ILE A 183 -6.96 4.56 8.40
N ALA A 184 -5.96 3.94 9.03
CA ALA A 184 -5.26 4.48 10.19
C ALA A 184 -4.55 5.80 9.85
N ALA A 185 -3.83 5.84 8.72
CA ALA A 185 -3.20 7.05 8.21
C ALA A 185 -4.24 8.15 7.94
N GLY A 186 -5.38 7.81 7.33
CA GLY A 186 -6.47 8.75 7.08
C GLY A 186 -7.07 9.32 8.36
N GLY A 187 -7.24 8.51 9.40
CA GLY A 187 -7.71 8.97 10.70
C GLY A 187 -6.75 9.96 11.36
N ALA A 188 -5.44 9.70 11.24
CA ALA A 188 -4.40 10.60 11.73
C ALA A 188 -4.33 11.91 10.94
N LEU A 189 -4.36 11.84 9.61
CA LEU A 189 -4.27 13.00 8.72
C LEU A 189 -5.52 13.87 8.76
N ARG A 190 -6.71 13.28 9.00
CA ARG A 190 -7.99 14.01 9.12
C ARG A 190 -7.92 15.15 10.13
N ARG A 191 -7.17 14.98 11.22
CA ARG A 191 -6.99 15.98 12.28
C ARG A 191 -5.77 16.88 12.10
N ARG A 192 -4.79 16.48 11.26
CA ARG A 192 -3.47 17.12 11.21
C ARG A 192 -3.23 17.99 9.98
N SER A 193 -3.72 17.58 8.80
CA SER A 193 -3.52 18.36 7.58
C SER A 193 -4.57 18.09 6.51
N ALA A 194 -5.16 19.17 6.00
CA ALA A 194 -6.03 19.12 4.84
C ALA A 194 -5.25 18.92 3.52
N TRP A 195 -3.96 19.27 3.50
CA TRP A 195 -3.15 19.35 2.28
C TRP A 195 -2.43 18.04 1.96
N LEU A 196 -1.92 17.34 2.98
CA LEU A 196 -1.10 16.14 2.77
C LEU A 196 -1.82 15.03 1.98
N PRO A 197 -3.07 14.64 2.30
CA PRO A 197 -3.81 13.69 1.47
C PRO A 197 -4.00 14.17 0.02
N ARG A 198 -4.09 15.49 -0.21
CA ARG A 198 -4.27 16.01 -1.57
C ARG A 198 -3.02 15.81 -2.42
N VAL A 199 -1.86 16.08 -1.83
CA VAL A 199 -0.55 15.85 -2.47
C VAL A 199 -0.33 14.37 -2.75
N LEU A 200 -0.63 13.50 -1.77
CA LEU A 200 -0.55 12.05 -1.97
C LEU A 200 -1.47 11.58 -3.10
N GLY A 201 -2.72 12.07 -3.15
CA GLY A 201 -3.64 11.78 -4.24
C GLY A 201 -3.14 12.28 -5.60
N ALA A 202 -2.58 13.50 -5.66
CA ALA A 202 -2.02 14.06 -6.88
C ALA A 202 -0.80 13.26 -7.37
N GLY A 203 0.06 12.78 -6.47
CA GLY A 203 1.18 11.91 -6.81
C GLY A 203 0.72 10.57 -7.40
N VAL A 204 -0.29 9.93 -6.80
CA VAL A 204 -0.87 8.68 -7.31
C VAL A 204 -1.57 8.88 -8.65
N LEU A 205 -2.28 10.02 -8.81
CA LEU A 205 -2.88 10.39 -10.09
C LEU A 205 -1.81 10.56 -11.18
N ALA A 206 -0.73 11.29 -10.89
CA ALA A 206 0.37 11.48 -11.83
C ALA A 206 1.03 10.14 -12.19
N TYR A 207 1.25 9.27 -11.21
CA TYR A 207 1.78 7.92 -11.46
C TYR A 207 0.85 7.10 -12.36
N GLY A 208 -0.46 7.08 -12.09
CA GLY A 208 -1.45 6.45 -12.96
C GLY A 208 -1.44 7.02 -14.38
N ALA A 209 -1.26 8.33 -14.54
CA ALA A 209 -1.15 8.97 -15.85
C ALA A 209 0.08 8.47 -16.63
N THR A 210 1.23 8.34 -15.95
CA THR A 210 2.45 7.83 -16.57
C THR A 210 2.32 6.36 -16.98
N LEU A 211 1.67 5.52 -16.16
CA LEU A 211 1.39 4.14 -16.54
C LEU A 211 0.43 4.07 -17.73
N LEU A 212 -0.64 4.86 -17.72
CA LEU A 212 -1.61 4.84 -18.82
C LEU A 212 -0.98 5.28 -20.14
N ALA A 213 -0.14 6.31 -20.11
CA ALA A 213 0.59 6.78 -21.29
C ALA A 213 1.63 5.77 -21.82
N ALA A 214 2.11 4.85 -20.98
CA ALA A 214 3.06 3.81 -21.39
C ALA A 214 2.38 2.62 -22.08
N VAL A 215 1.07 2.43 -21.87
CA VAL A 215 0.30 1.27 -22.37
C VAL A 215 -0.69 1.68 -23.49
N ALA A 216 -0.79 2.98 -23.79
CA ALA A 216 -1.62 3.56 -24.87
C ALA A 216 -0.82 3.78 -26.15
#